data_AF-A0A7G8PAP6-F1
#
_entry.id   AF-A0A7G8PAP6-F1
#
_cell.length_a   1.000
_cell.length_b   1.000
_cell.length_c   1.000
_cell.angle_alpha   90.00
_cell.angle_beta   90.00
_cell.angle_gamma   90.00
#
_symmetry.space_group_name_H-M   'P 1'
#
loop_
_entity.id
_entity.type
_entity.pdbx_description
1 polymer ?
#
loop_
_entity_poly.entity_id
_entity_poly.type
_entity_poly.pdbx_seq_one_letter_code
_entity_poly.pdbx_strand_id
1 'polypeptide(L)'
;MTSTAVAWVVVGLAFAGLITLTVLLIVTHSKLKSTRSELERLRRESPRRRRPRGLAPVAIKTVWQAADSLINKGVRATVRNSIEDLAGWARVERPDLARLTADGQAVIVFSDIEGSTELNDTLGDREWVKLLERHNKIFYKQVEKFGGHVVKTQGDGFMIVFADPRQAVRCGLGVQQALNADPQRWDDIRVRIGIHMGTSVRRGDDLFGRNVAMAARVAALAEGGEVLISEPVREAVGKLPGAEFGPPREVELKGLQGSHTVYAVSASDSPALESAEDQSGRA
;
A
#
# COMPACT_ATOMS: atom_id res chain seq x y z
N MET A 1 27.93 -3.37 -66.91
CA MET A 1 26.75 -4.19 -66.52
C MET A 1 26.57 -4.34 -65.00
N THR A 2 27.33 -3.64 -64.15
CA THR A 2 27.30 -3.82 -62.68
C THR A 2 26.49 -2.77 -61.92
N SER A 3 26.25 -1.58 -62.50
CA SER A 3 25.58 -0.47 -61.81
C SER A 3 24.06 -0.63 -61.69
N THR A 4 23.41 -1.25 -62.69
CA THR A 4 21.95 -1.48 -62.67
C THR A 4 21.54 -2.57 -61.68
N ALA A 5 22.35 -3.63 -61.54
CA ALA A 5 22.06 -4.73 -60.62
C ALA A 5 22.07 -4.28 -59.15
N VAL A 6 23.03 -3.42 -58.77
CA VAL A 6 23.12 -2.89 -57.40
C VAL A 6 21.94 -1.97 -57.09
N ALA A 7 21.48 -1.17 -58.05
CA ALA A 7 20.32 -0.31 -57.89
C ALA A 7 19.03 -1.12 -57.60
N TRP A 8 18.82 -2.23 -58.31
CA TRP A 8 17.65 -3.09 -58.09
C TRP A 8 17.68 -3.81 -56.72
N VAL A 9 18.86 -4.16 -56.21
CA VAL A 9 18.98 -4.77 -54.87
C VAL A 9 18.65 -3.75 -53.76
N VAL A 10 19.11 -2.50 -53.88
CA VAL A 10 18.80 -1.44 -52.91
C VAL A 10 17.31 -1.11 -52.91
N VAL A 11 16.68 -1.04 -54.08
CA VAL A 11 15.23 -0.83 -54.21
C VAL A 11 14.45 -1.99 -53.57
N GLY A 12 14.89 -3.23 -53.77
CA GLY A 12 14.27 -4.41 -53.15
C GLY A 12 14.32 -4.40 -51.62
N LEU A 13 15.46 -4.01 -51.04
CA LEU A 13 15.62 -3.92 -49.58
C LEU A 13 14.76 -2.80 -48.97
N ALA A 14 14.68 -1.64 -49.64
CA ALA A 14 13.83 -0.54 -49.19
C ALA A 14 12.34 -0.93 -49.22
N PHE A 15 11.90 -1.66 -50.25
CA PHE A 15 10.52 -2.12 -50.38
C PHE A 15 10.16 -3.15 -49.30
N ALA A 16 11.07 -4.08 -48.98
CA ALA A 16 10.89 -5.04 -47.89
C ALA A 16 10.80 -4.35 -46.51
N GLY A 17 11.60 -3.30 -46.27
CA GLY A 17 11.52 -2.48 -45.06
C GLY A 17 10.19 -1.73 -44.94
N LEU A 18 9.67 -1.21 -46.04
CA LEU A 18 8.38 -0.49 -46.04
C LEU A 18 7.20 -1.44 -45.77
N ILE A 19 7.23 -2.65 -46.34
CA ILE A 19 6.20 -3.66 -46.10
C ILE A 19 6.18 -4.10 -44.63
N THR A 20 7.36 -4.37 -44.04
CA THR A 20 7.43 -4.78 -42.63
C THR A 20 6.96 -3.68 -41.68
N LEU A 21 7.33 -2.42 -41.94
CA LEU A 21 6.86 -1.27 -41.16
C LEU A 21 5.34 -1.06 -41.30
N THR A 22 4.80 -1.23 -42.50
CA THR A 22 3.36 -1.08 -42.77
C THR A 22 2.57 -2.17 -42.06
N VAL A 23 3.03 -3.42 -42.11
CA VAL A 23 2.40 -4.55 -41.39
C VAL A 23 2.48 -4.33 -39.88
N LEU A 24 3.62 -3.88 -39.35
CA LEU A 24 3.78 -3.58 -37.93
C LEU A 24 2.84 -2.44 -37.47
N LEU A 25 2.70 -1.39 -38.28
CA LEU A 25 1.76 -0.29 -38.01
C LEU A 25 0.31 -0.77 -38.06
N ILE A 26 -0.07 -1.61 -39.02
CA ILE A 26 -1.42 -2.17 -39.10
C ILE A 26 -1.72 -3.07 -37.89
N VAL A 27 -0.78 -3.93 -37.48
CA VAL A 27 -0.96 -4.83 -36.34
C VAL A 27 -1.07 -4.05 -35.03
N THR A 28 -0.22 -3.04 -34.82
CA THR A 28 -0.29 -2.18 -33.63
C THR A 28 -1.58 -1.37 -33.58
N HIS A 29 -2.05 -0.87 -34.73
CA HIS A 29 -3.30 -0.12 -34.77
C HIS A 29 -4.55 -1.02 -34.63
N SER A 30 -4.52 -2.25 -35.14
CA SER A 30 -5.64 -3.20 -34.98
C SER A 30 -5.78 -3.69 -33.54
N LYS A 31 -4.67 -3.94 -32.83
CA LYS A 31 -4.69 -4.34 -31.41
C LYS A 31 -5.31 -3.25 -30.52
N LEU A 32 -5.02 -1.98 -30.80
CA LEU A 32 -5.61 -0.85 -30.06
C LEU A 32 -7.13 -0.69 -30.31
N LYS A 33 -7.62 -1.07 -31.50
CA LYS A 33 -9.05 -0.96 -31.83
C LYS A 33 -9.88 -2.06 -31.15
N SER A 34 -9.31 -3.26 -30.97
CA SER A 34 -9.97 -4.38 -30.26
C SER A 34 -10.24 -4.05 -28.79
N THR A 35 -9.22 -3.56 -28.06
CA THR A 35 -9.31 -3.27 -26.61
C THR A 35 -10.28 -2.14 -26.29
N ARG A 36 -10.43 -1.18 -27.21
CA ARG A 36 -11.36 -0.04 -27.05
C ARG A 36 -12.82 -0.46 -27.25
N SER A 37 -13.07 -1.37 -28.18
CA SER A 37 -14.42 -1.87 -28.46
C SER A 37 -15.00 -2.75 -27.34
N GLU A 38 -14.12 -3.43 -26.60
CA GLU A 38 -14.49 -4.31 -25.48
C GLU A 38 -14.86 -3.51 -24.23
N LEU A 39 -14.14 -2.42 -23.95
CA LEU A 39 -14.50 -1.45 -22.91
C LEU A 39 -15.84 -0.75 -23.17
N GLU A 40 -16.17 -0.48 -24.43
CA GLU A 40 -17.44 0.14 -24.78
C GLU A 40 -18.63 -0.83 -24.70
N ARG A 41 -18.42 -2.12 -24.97
CA ARG A 41 -19.46 -3.15 -24.79
C ARG A 41 -19.80 -3.35 -23.31
N LEU A 42 -18.77 -3.44 -22.45
CA LEU A 42 -18.95 -3.57 -21.00
C LEU A 42 -19.61 -2.33 -20.37
N ARG A 43 -19.40 -1.15 -20.96
CA ARG A 43 -20.07 0.09 -20.51
C ARG A 43 -21.55 0.15 -20.92
N ARG A 44 -21.92 -0.49 -22.04
CA ARG A 44 -23.31 -0.51 -22.55
C ARG A 44 -24.20 -1.55 -21.86
N GLU A 45 -23.62 -2.61 -21.31
CA GLU A 45 -24.39 -3.72 -20.69
C GLU A 45 -24.70 -3.57 -19.18
N SER A 46 -24.30 -2.48 -18.51
CA SER A 46 -24.70 -2.28 -17.10
C SER A 46 -26.15 -1.78 -16.98
N PRO A 47 -27.08 -2.57 -16.40
CA PRO A 47 -28.46 -2.16 -16.25
C PRO A 47 -28.57 -1.05 -15.20
N ARG A 48 -29.15 0.09 -15.59
CA ARG A 48 -29.45 1.23 -14.70
C ARG A 48 -30.51 0.82 -13.66
N ARG A 49 -30.08 0.31 -12.51
CA ARG A 49 -30.93 0.24 -11.30
C ARG A 49 -30.97 1.61 -10.62
N ARG A 50 -32.14 2.27 -10.66
CA ARG A 50 -32.45 3.40 -9.78
C ARG A 50 -32.50 2.91 -8.34
N ARG A 51 -31.65 3.45 -7.46
CA ARG A 51 -31.76 3.33 -5.98
C ARG A 51 -31.12 4.55 -5.27
N PRO A 52 -31.49 4.80 -3.99
CA PRO A 52 -31.79 6.13 -3.47
C PRO A 52 -30.59 6.82 -2.79
N ARG A 53 -30.77 8.10 -2.48
CA ARG A 53 -29.83 8.96 -1.75
C ARG A 53 -29.50 8.40 -0.37
N GLY A 54 -28.23 8.17 -0.10
CA GLY A 54 -27.64 7.77 1.18
C GLY A 54 -26.21 7.28 0.96
N LEU A 55 -25.27 7.66 1.83
CA LEU A 55 -23.83 7.56 1.68
C LEU A 55 -23.27 6.16 1.28
N ALA A 56 -22.26 6.17 0.39
CA ALA A 56 -21.29 5.14 -0.01
C ALA A 56 -21.83 3.85 -0.70
N PRO A 57 -21.15 3.36 -1.77
CA PRO A 57 -19.90 2.60 -1.57
C PRO A 57 -18.81 2.85 -2.65
N VAL A 58 -17.59 3.16 -2.23
CA VAL A 58 -16.35 2.98 -3.04
C VAL A 58 -15.52 1.83 -2.45
N ALA A 59 -16.20 0.84 -1.87
CA ALA A 59 -15.65 -0.49 -1.67
C ALA A 59 -15.99 -1.34 -2.90
N ILE A 60 -15.11 -2.25 -3.30
CA ILE A 60 -15.24 -3.18 -4.44
C ILE A 60 -14.76 -2.67 -5.82
N LYS A 61 -13.69 -1.86 -5.87
CA LYS A 61 -12.88 -1.78 -7.11
C LYS A 61 -11.40 -2.07 -6.92
N THR A 62 -10.88 -1.93 -5.71
CA THR A 62 -9.45 -2.10 -5.42
C THR A 62 -9.00 -3.56 -5.35
N VAL A 63 -9.92 -4.51 -5.12
CA VAL A 63 -9.61 -5.95 -5.08
C VAL A 63 -9.09 -6.47 -6.43
N TRP A 64 -9.46 -5.83 -7.55
CA TRP A 64 -9.07 -6.30 -8.89
C TRP A 64 -7.74 -5.75 -9.40
N GLN A 65 -7.16 -4.71 -8.78
CA GLN A 65 -5.85 -4.19 -9.19
C GLN A 65 -4.67 -4.91 -8.51
N ALA A 66 -4.96 -5.76 -7.51
CA ALA A 66 -3.97 -6.54 -6.78
C ALA A 66 -3.42 -7.77 -7.55
N ALA A 67 -4.08 -8.20 -8.63
CA ALA A 67 -3.69 -9.43 -9.35
C ALA A 67 -2.66 -9.23 -10.47
N ASP A 68 -2.44 -7.99 -10.94
CA ASP A 68 -1.65 -7.76 -12.16
C ASP A 68 -0.14 -7.56 -11.90
N SER A 69 0.25 -7.29 -10.66
CA SER A 69 1.66 -7.03 -10.28
C SER A 69 2.51 -8.30 -10.18
N LEU A 70 1.89 -9.46 -9.92
CA LEU A 70 2.60 -10.71 -9.63
C LEU A 70 2.91 -11.57 -10.86
N ILE A 71 2.34 -11.27 -12.03
CA ILE A 71 2.44 -12.16 -13.22
C ILE A 71 3.53 -11.69 -14.21
N ASN A 72 3.90 -10.41 -14.21
CA ASN A 72 4.75 -9.86 -15.29
C ASN A 72 6.18 -9.43 -14.88
N LYS A 73 6.55 -9.49 -13.59
CA LYS A 73 7.92 -9.21 -13.13
C LYS A 73 8.31 -10.29 -12.14
N GLY A 74 9.35 -11.08 -12.46
CA GLY A 74 9.79 -12.19 -11.62
C GLY A 74 9.94 -11.79 -10.14
N VAL A 75 9.36 -12.63 -9.27
CA VAL A 75 9.18 -12.41 -7.82
C VAL A 75 10.49 -12.07 -7.10
N ARG A 76 11.63 -12.50 -7.65
CA ARG A 76 12.98 -12.27 -7.09
C ARG A 76 13.42 -10.80 -7.02
N ALA A 77 12.88 -9.91 -7.86
CA ALA A 77 13.32 -8.51 -7.92
C ALA A 77 12.50 -7.55 -7.04
N THR A 78 11.30 -7.95 -6.62
CA THR A 78 10.30 -7.06 -5.98
C THR A 78 10.33 -7.02 -4.46
N VAL A 79 11.10 -7.89 -3.81
CA VAL A 79 11.07 -8.03 -2.35
C VAL A 79 12.10 -7.12 -1.65
N ARG A 80 13.02 -6.51 -2.40
CA ARG A 80 14.20 -5.88 -1.81
C ARG A 80 13.92 -4.54 -1.12
N ASN A 81 12.74 -3.92 -1.27
CA ASN A 81 12.50 -2.53 -0.85
C ASN A 81 11.01 -2.08 -0.85
N SER A 82 10.07 -2.94 -0.47
CA SER A 82 8.62 -2.70 -0.63
C SER A 82 8.13 -1.34 -0.08
N ILE A 83 8.61 -0.91 1.09
CA ILE A 83 8.28 0.42 1.65
C ILE A 83 8.87 1.56 0.80
N GLU A 84 10.13 1.46 0.38
CA GLU A 84 10.79 2.51 -0.42
C GLU A 84 10.14 2.66 -1.79
N ASP A 85 9.76 1.54 -2.42
CA ASP A 85 9.06 1.51 -3.71
C ASP A 85 7.68 2.16 -3.61
N LEU A 86 6.93 1.86 -2.54
CA LEU A 86 5.64 2.49 -2.28
C LEU A 86 5.79 3.99 -2.02
N ALA A 87 6.78 4.40 -1.23
CA ALA A 87 7.06 5.82 -0.96
C ALA A 87 7.47 6.57 -2.24
N GLY A 88 8.30 5.95 -3.08
CA GLY A 88 8.71 6.48 -4.39
C GLY A 88 7.52 6.66 -5.32
N TRP A 89 6.64 5.64 -5.42
CA TRP A 89 5.40 5.73 -6.18
C TRP A 89 4.48 6.84 -5.67
N ALA A 90 4.25 6.92 -4.36
CA ALA A 90 3.33 7.90 -3.77
C ALA A 90 3.81 9.34 -4.03
N ARG A 91 5.13 9.58 -4.02
CA ARG A 91 5.71 10.88 -4.37
C ARG A 91 5.38 11.31 -5.81
N VAL A 92 5.35 10.35 -6.74
CA VAL A 92 5.08 10.59 -8.16
C VAL A 92 3.59 10.68 -8.44
N GLU A 93 2.81 9.69 -7.99
CA GLU A 93 1.39 9.56 -8.30
C GLU A 93 0.52 10.55 -7.51
N ARG A 94 0.96 10.92 -6.30
CA ARG A 94 0.26 11.86 -5.41
C ARG A 94 -1.23 11.49 -5.22
N PRO A 95 -1.53 10.34 -4.62
CA PRO A 95 -2.92 9.92 -4.41
C PRO A 95 -3.69 10.98 -3.61
N ASP A 96 -4.94 11.24 -4.01
CA ASP A 96 -5.81 12.26 -3.41
C ASP A 96 -6.31 11.82 -2.02
N LEU A 97 -5.41 11.85 -1.03
CA LEU A 97 -5.71 11.50 0.36
C LEU A 97 -6.57 12.57 1.05
N ALA A 98 -6.59 13.80 0.53
CA ALA A 98 -7.39 14.88 1.09
C ALA A 98 -8.90 14.59 1.03
N ARG A 99 -9.34 13.70 0.13
CA ARG A 99 -10.74 13.21 0.14
C ARG A 99 -11.02 12.15 1.19
N LEU A 100 -9.98 11.54 1.73
CA LEU A 100 -10.08 10.49 2.73
C LEU A 100 -10.15 11.07 4.15
N THR A 101 -9.96 12.38 4.32
CA THR A 101 -9.89 13.03 5.64
C THR A 101 -10.65 14.36 5.63
N ALA A 102 -11.48 14.60 6.65
CA ALA A 102 -12.37 15.77 6.69
C ALA A 102 -11.60 17.08 6.95
N ASP A 103 -10.55 17.01 7.77
CA ASP A 103 -9.83 18.17 8.30
C ASP A 103 -8.49 18.41 7.60
N GLY A 104 -8.21 17.68 6.52
CA GLY A 104 -6.96 17.78 5.78
C GLY A 104 -5.74 17.23 6.52
N GLN A 105 -5.89 16.56 7.67
CA GLN A 105 -4.83 15.75 8.29
C GLN A 105 -4.98 14.30 7.86
N ALA A 106 -3.87 13.65 7.50
CA ALA A 106 -3.86 12.24 7.14
C ALA A 106 -2.87 11.47 8.01
N VAL A 107 -3.28 10.28 8.44
CA VAL A 107 -2.42 9.34 9.14
C VAL A 107 -1.99 8.28 8.14
N ILE A 108 -0.69 8.19 7.91
CA ILE A 108 -0.09 7.30 6.92
C ILE A 108 0.60 6.18 7.68
N VAL A 109 0.27 4.94 7.29
CA VAL A 109 0.87 3.72 7.81
C VAL A 109 1.62 3.05 6.69
N PHE A 110 2.87 2.68 6.97
CA PHE A 110 3.65 1.76 6.14
C PHE A 110 3.92 0.48 6.92
N SER A 111 3.94 -0.64 6.19
CA SER A 111 4.41 -1.90 6.74
C SER A 111 5.10 -2.74 5.67
N ASP A 112 5.96 -3.65 6.11
CA ASP A 112 6.54 -4.74 5.32
C ASP A 112 6.91 -5.93 6.23
N ILE A 113 7.29 -7.06 5.62
CA ILE A 113 7.82 -8.21 6.34
C ILE A 113 9.33 -8.02 6.48
N GLU A 114 9.84 -8.16 7.70
CA GLU A 114 11.27 -8.14 7.97
C GLU A 114 11.96 -9.35 7.34
N GLY A 115 13.07 -9.13 6.64
CA GLY A 115 13.83 -10.22 6.00
C GLY A 115 13.06 -10.95 4.89
N SER A 116 12.08 -10.27 4.26
CA SER A 116 11.19 -10.89 3.28
C SER A 116 11.93 -11.46 2.07
N THR A 117 13.07 -10.87 1.68
CA THR A 117 13.86 -11.34 0.53
C THR A 117 14.51 -12.69 0.84
N GLU A 118 15.16 -12.80 2.00
CA GLU A 118 15.81 -14.01 2.47
C GLU A 118 14.78 -15.13 2.70
N LEU A 119 13.61 -14.76 3.24
CA LEU A 119 12.51 -15.69 3.47
C LEU A 119 11.92 -16.22 2.16
N ASN A 120 11.72 -15.35 1.15
CA ASN A 120 11.27 -15.77 -0.16
C ASN A 120 12.28 -16.73 -0.82
N ASP A 121 13.58 -16.43 -0.78
CA ASP A 121 14.62 -17.32 -1.32
C ASP A 121 14.63 -18.70 -0.63
N THR A 122 14.27 -18.76 0.65
CA THR A 122 14.23 -20.00 1.45
C THR A 122 12.96 -20.83 1.18
N LEU A 123 11.78 -20.19 1.14
CA LEU A 123 10.49 -20.84 0.92
C LEU A 123 10.25 -21.22 -0.56
N GLY A 124 10.84 -20.45 -1.48
CA GLY A 124 10.57 -20.51 -2.90
C GLY A 124 9.26 -19.81 -3.30
N ASP A 125 9.22 -19.34 -4.56
CA ASP A 125 8.18 -18.44 -5.07
C ASP A 125 6.74 -18.91 -4.80
N ARG A 126 6.46 -20.22 -4.92
CA ARG A 126 5.10 -20.77 -4.76
C ARG A 126 4.59 -20.66 -3.32
N GLU A 127 5.42 -21.03 -2.35
CA GLU A 127 5.01 -20.98 -0.94
C GLU A 127 5.02 -19.53 -0.43
N TRP A 128 5.94 -18.70 -0.94
CA TRP A 128 5.93 -17.26 -0.71
C TRP A 128 4.63 -16.58 -1.16
N VAL A 129 4.15 -16.87 -2.37
CA VAL A 129 2.87 -16.31 -2.86
C VAL A 129 1.71 -16.71 -1.95
N LYS A 130 1.64 -17.97 -1.50
CA LYS A 130 0.60 -18.40 -0.55
C LYS A 130 0.72 -17.72 0.81
N LEU A 131 1.94 -17.51 1.30
CA LEU A 131 2.20 -16.76 2.53
C LEU A 131 1.72 -15.32 2.39
N LEU A 132 2.07 -14.64 1.30
CA LEU A 132 1.61 -13.28 1.00
C LEU A 132 0.09 -13.18 0.89
N GLU A 133 -0.59 -14.12 0.24
CA GLU A 133 -2.05 -14.12 0.16
C GLU A 133 -2.71 -14.23 1.55
N ARG A 134 -2.16 -15.07 2.44
CA ARG A 134 -2.66 -15.22 3.80
C ARG A 134 -2.35 -13.97 4.64
N HIS A 135 -1.14 -13.45 4.54
CA HIS A 135 -0.69 -12.23 5.19
C HIS A 135 -1.56 -11.03 4.80
N ASN A 136 -1.78 -10.83 3.50
CA ASN A 136 -2.57 -9.71 2.97
C ASN A 136 -4.00 -9.73 3.50
N LYS A 137 -4.60 -10.92 3.68
CA LYS A 137 -5.95 -11.06 4.26
C LYS A 137 -6.03 -10.53 5.70
N ILE A 138 -4.98 -10.69 6.51
CA ILE A 138 -4.96 -10.09 7.86
C ILE A 138 -5.01 -8.58 7.75
N PHE A 139 -4.15 -8.00 6.91
CA PHE A 139 -4.11 -6.55 6.71
C PHE A 139 -5.45 -6.01 6.25
N TYR A 140 -6.06 -6.58 5.20
CA TYR A 140 -7.37 -6.14 4.74
C TYR A 140 -8.43 -6.21 5.84
N LYS A 141 -8.47 -7.30 6.61
CA LYS A 141 -9.40 -7.46 7.72
C LYS A 141 -9.22 -6.39 8.81
N GLN A 142 -7.98 -6.12 9.22
CA GLN A 142 -7.71 -5.13 10.27
C GLN A 142 -7.96 -3.71 9.77
N VAL A 143 -7.53 -3.40 8.54
CA VAL A 143 -7.76 -2.08 7.92
C VAL A 143 -9.25 -1.79 7.80
N GLU A 144 -10.04 -2.76 7.33
CA GLU A 144 -11.50 -2.62 7.25
C GLU A 144 -12.12 -2.45 8.64
N LYS A 145 -11.72 -3.26 9.62
CA LYS A 145 -12.22 -3.21 11.01
C LYS A 145 -12.03 -1.83 11.64
N PHE A 146 -10.90 -1.16 11.37
CA PHE A 146 -10.57 0.15 11.95
C PHE A 146 -10.83 1.33 11.00
N GLY A 147 -11.53 1.10 9.88
CA GLY A 147 -11.96 2.17 8.97
C GLY A 147 -10.82 2.84 8.19
N GLY A 148 -9.72 2.12 7.96
CA GLY A 148 -8.63 2.58 7.12
C GLY A 148 -8.86 2.31 5.63
N HIS A 149 -7.96 2.83 4.81
CA HIS A 149 -7.96 2.63 3.37
C HIS A 149 -6.59 2.17 2.87
N VAL A 150 -6.53 1.00 2.25
CA VAL A 150 -5.31 0.56 1.56
C VAL A 150 -5.16 1.38 0.28
N VAL A 151 -4.14 2.24 0.25
CA VAL A 151 -3.82 3.07 -0.92
C VAL A 151 -3.14 2.21 -1.98
N LYS A 152 -2.16 1.41 -1.56
CA LYS A 152 -1.40 0.55 -2.45
C LYS A 152 -0.72 -0.58 -1.67
N THR A 153 -0.50 -1.69 -2.37
CA THR A 153 0.26 -2.86 -1.93
C THR A 153 1.40 -3.10 -2.92
N GLN A 154 2.55 -3.54 -2.43
CA GLN A 154 3.72 -3.90 -3.23
C GLN A 154 4.39 -5.11 -2.58
N GLY A 155 4.16 -6.32 -3.12
CA GLY A 155 4.65 -7.55 -2.51
C GLY A 155 4.05 -7.77 -1.12
N ASP A 156 4.91 -7.74 -0.12
CA ASP A 156 4.64 -7.78 1.32
C ASP A 156 4.36 -6.39 1.94
N GLY A 157 4.62 -5.32 1.19
CA GLY A 157 4.50 -3.95 1.68
C GLY A 157 3.10 -3.36 1.52
N PHE A 158 2.67 -2.58 2.52
CA PHE A 158 1.42 -1.82 2.48
C PHE A 158 1.64 -0.32 2.68
N MET A 159 0.87 0.49 1.96
CA MET A 159 0.62 1.89 2.26
C MET A 159 -0.86 2.06 2.59
N ILE A 160 -1.16 2.46 3.81
CA ILE A 160 -2.53 2.56 4.34
C ILE A 160 -2.73 3.96 4.90
N VAL A 161 -3.95 4.46 4.79
CA VAL A 161 -4.32 5.79 5.29
C VAL A 161 -5.52 5.69 6.22
N PHE A 162 -5.44 6.43 7.32
CA PHE A 162 -6.52 6.59 8.29
C PHE A 162 -6.81 8.08 8.50
N ALA A 163 -8.06 8.38 8.86
CA ALA A 163 -8.46 9.72 9.30
C ALA A 163 -8.13 9.96 10.79
N ASP A 164 -8.11 8.91 11.61
CA ASP A 164 -7.88 8.99 13.06
C ASP A 164 -6.61 8.20 13.45
N PRO A 165 -5.63 8.83 14.13
CA PRO A 165 -4.39 8.16 14.52
C PRO A 165 -4.61 7.03 15.53
N ARG A 166 -5.67 7.07 16.34
CA ARG A 166 -6.02 5.99 17.28
C ARG A 166 -6.38 4.72 16.52
N GLN A 167 -7.07 4.85 15.39
CA GLN A 167 -7.46 3.71 14.55
C GLN A 167 -6.26 3.10 13.84
N ALA A 168 -5.33 3.93 13.36
CA ALA A 168 -4.08 3.45 12.78
C ALA A 168 -3.27 2.62 13.79
N VAL A 169 -3.12 3.11 15.02
CA VAL A 169 -2.42 2.39 16.10
C VAL A 169 -3.11 1.07 16.44
N ARG A 170 -4.44 1.08 16.62
CA ARG A 170 -5.21 -0.14 16.87
C ARG A 170 -5.11 -1.15 15.73
N CYS A 171 -5.08 -0.69 14.48
CA CYS A 171 -4.86 -1.54 13.33
C CYS A 171 -3.49 -2.20 13.39
N GLY A 172 -2.43 -1.44 13.65
CA GLY A 172 -1.07 -1.98 13.78
C GLY A 172 -0.98 -3.04 14.87
N LEU A 173 -1.48 -2.73 16.08
CA LEU A 173 -1.52 -3.70 17.19
C LEU A 173 -2.35 -4.93 16.85
N GLY A 174 -3.50 -4.77 16.19
CA GLY A 174 -4.35 -5.88 15.76
C GLY A 174 -3.69 -6.79 14.72
N VAL A 175 -2.84 -6.24 13.84
CA VAL A 175 -2.00 -7.03 12.93
C VAL A 175 -0.97 -7.82 13.72
N GLN A 176 -0.22 -7.18 14.62
CA GLN A 176 0.80 -7.87 15.42
C GLN A 176 0.19 -8.99 16.27
N GLN A 177 -0.94 -8.73 16.93
CA GLN A 177 -1.67 -9.74 17.70
C GLN A 177 -2.14 -10.93 16.84
N ALA A 178 -2.63 -10.67 15.62
CA ALA A 178 -3.10 -11.73 14.73
C ALA A 178 -1.96 -12.64 14.24
N LEU A 179 -0.77 -12.08 14.02
CA LEU A 179 0.43 -12.84 13.65
C LEU A 179 0.97 -13.63 14.85
N ASN A 180 1.03 -12.99 16.03
CA ASN A 180 1.57 -13.61 17.24
C ASN A 180 0.65 -14.66 17.87
N ALA A 181 -0.63 -14.70 17.51
CA ALA A 181 -1.57 -15.71 18.02
C ALA A 181 -1.23 -17.14 17.58
N ASP A 182 -0.56 -17.31 16.44
CA ASP A 182 -0.13 -18.61 15.91
C ASP A 182 1.10 -18.42 14.99
N PRO A 183 2.30 -18.14 15.53
CA PRO A 183 3.47 -17.75 14.74
C PRO A 183 3.87 -18.79 13.68
N GLN A 184 3.76 -20.07 14.02
CA GLN A 184 4.12 -21.19 13.16
C GLN A 184 3.24 -21.27 11.90
N ARG A 185 1.96 -20.92 12.02
CA ARG A 185 1.06 -20.83 10.86
C ARG A 185 1.50 -19.78 9.84
N TRP A 186 2.25 -18.79 10.29
CA TRP A 186 2.75 -17.67 9.51
C TRP A 186 4.22 -17.79 9.15
N ASP A 187 4.82 -18.98 9.25
CA ASP A 187 6.24 -19.20 8.93
C ASP A 187 7.15 -18.26 9.74
N ASP A 188 6.71 -17.91 10.97
CA ASP A 188 7.37 -17.00 11.91
C ASP A 188 7.71 -15.61 11.32
N ILE A 189 6.93 -15.14 10.34
CA ILE A 189 7.13 -13.79 9.80
C ILE A 189 6.96 -12.73 10.87
N ARG A 190 7.82 -11.72 10.80
CA ARG A 190 7.73 -10.53 11.65
C ARG A 190 7.48 -9.32 10.77
N VAL A 191 6.50 -8.52 11.15
CA VAL A 191 6.07 -7.36 10.36
C VAL A 191 6.51 -6.10 11.05
N ARG A 192 7.09 -5.17 10.28
CA ARG A 192 7.45 -3.84 10.75
C ARG A 192 6.30 -2.90 10.42
N ILE A 193 5.90 -2.03 11.35
CA ILE A 193 4.83 -1.07 11.11
C ILE A 193 5.28 0.30 11.58
N GLY A 194 5.21 1.29 10.68
CA GLY A 194 5.46 2.69 11.00
C GLY A 194 4.26 3.58 10.73
N ILE A 195 3.98 4.49 11.66
CA ILE A 195 2.83 5.40 11.60
C ILE A 195 3.30 6.83 11.77
N HIS A 196 2.89 7.69 10.84
CA HIS A 196 3.09 9.12 10.91
C HIS A 196 1.81 9.86 10.53
N MET A 197 1.64 11.07 11.03
CA MET A 197 0.55 11.94 10.64
C MET A 197 1.04 13.35 10.33
N GLY A 198 0.36 13.98 9.39
CA GLY A 198 0.63 15.36 9.02
C GLY A 198 -0.43 15.91 8.09
N THR A 199 -0.33 17.20 7.79
CA THR A 199 -1.32 17.89 6.97
C THR A 199 -1.16 17.50 5.49
N SER A 200 -2.23 16.98 4.90
CA SER A 200 -2.43 16.75 3.47
C SER A 200 -3.07 17.99 2.83
N VAL A 201 -2.32 19.08 2.71
CA VAL A 201 -2.83 20.30 2.05
C VAL A 201 -2.60 20.23 0.54
N ARG A 202 -3.64 20.51 -0.27
CA ARG A 202 -3.53 20.70 -1.73
C ARG A 202 -2.69 21.92 -2.16
N ARG A 203 -2.22 22.76 -1.22
CA ARG A 203 -1.61 24.08 -1.50
C ARG A 203 -0.08 24.10 -1.57
N GLY A 204 0.58 22.96 -1.36
CA GLY A 204 2.01 22.84 -1.53
C GLY A 204 2.35 21.38 -1.68
N ASP A 205 2.69 20.99 -2.91
CA ASP A 205 3.00 19.62 -3.32
C ASP A 205 4.06 18.92 -2.45
N ASP A 206 4.84 19.70 -1.70
CA ASP A 206 5.99 19.27 -0.92
C ASP A 206 5.62 18.65 0.46
N LEU A 207 4.53 19.11 1.08
CA LEU A 207 4.12 18.61 2.41
C LEU A 207 3.63 17.16 2.35
N PHE A 208 2.92 16.81 1.29
CA PHE A 208 2.48 15.44 1.06
C PHE A 208 3.67 14.48 0.92
N GLY A 209 4.61 14.82 0.02
CA GLY A 209 5.81 14.01 -0.22
C GLY A 209 6.66 13.85 1.03
N ARG A 210 6.74 14.90 1.86
CA ARG A 210 7.44 14.87 3.15
C ARG A 210 6.77 13.94 4.16
N ASN A 211 5.44 14.01 4.34
CA ASN A 211 4.73 13.16 5.30
C ASN A 211 4.78 11.67 4.89
N VAL A 212 4.68 11.38 3.59
CA VAL A 212 4.86 10.02 3.07
C VAL A 212 6.28 9.52 3.33
N ALA A 213 7.29 10.34 3.02
CA ALA A 213 8.69 9.96 3.28
C ALA A 213 8.93 9.74 4.77
N MET A 214 8.41 10.61 5.63
CA MET A 214 8.49 10.47 7.08
C MET A 214 7.87 9.14 7.54
N ALA A 215 6.63 8.83 7.13
CA ALA A 215 5.95 7.58 7.49
C ALA A 215 6.76 6.35 7.06
N ALA A 216 7.29 6.36 5.83
CA ALA A 216 8.13 5.28 5.32
C ALA A 216 9.44 5.12 6.11
N ARG A 217 10.06 6.23 6.54
CA ARG A 217 11.28 6.19 7.37
C ARG A 217 11.03 5.72 8.79
N VAL A 218 9.89 6.11 9.38
CA VAL A 218 9.44 5.57 10.67
C VAL A 218 9.23 4.05 10.56
N ALA A 219 8.60 3.57 9.49
CA ALA A 219 8.40 2.13 9.30
C ALA A 219 9.71 1.36 9.09
N ALA A 220 10.65 1.95 8.34
CA ALA A 220 11.96 1.35 8.11
C ALA A 220 12.83 1.25 9.38
N LEU A 221 12.57 2.09 10.39
CA LEU A 221 13.23 2.03 11.69
C LEU A 221 12.63 1.01 12.65
N ALA A 222 11.37 0.62 12.43
CA ALA A 222 10.72 -0.35 13.29
C ALA A 222 11.43 -1.70 13.20
N GLU A 223 11.49 -2.45 14.28
CA GLU A 223 11.95 -3.84 14.27
C GLU A 223 10.81 -4.80 13.88
N GLY A 224 11.14 -6.01 13.41
CA GLY A 224 10.13 -7.03 13.14
C GLY A 224 9.28 -7.32 14.38
N GLY A 225 7.96 -7.13 14.26
CA GLY A 225 7.01 -7.27 15.37
C GLY A 225 6.69 -5.95 16.09
N GLU A 226 7.34 -4.86 15.70
CA GLU A 226 7.18 -3.54 16.33
C GLU A 226 6.16 -2.66 15.58
N VAL A 227 5.41 -1.87 16.35
CA VAL A 227 4.68 -0.71 15.84
C VAL A 227 5.39 0.54 16.33
N LEU A 228 5.93 1.32 15.40
CA LEU A 228 6.64 2.56 15.69
C LEU A 228 5.82 3.76 15.23
N ILE A 229 5.69 4.76 16.08
CA ILE A 229 4.94 5.98 15.77
C ILE A 229 5.81 7.22 15.90
N SER A 230 5.60 8.20 15.02
CA SER A 230 6.22 9.52 15.16
C SER A 230 5.60 10.33 16.29
N GLU A 231 6.33 11.31 16.82
CA GLU A 231 5.85 12.25 17.85
C GLU A 231 4.48 12.90 17.56
N PRO A 232 4.16 13.42 16.35
CA PRO A 232 2.82 13.97 16.09
C PRO A 232 1.68 12.97 16.31
N VAL A 233 1.90 11.70 16.01
CA VAL A 233 0.92 10.63 16.28
C VAL A 233 0.81 10.38 17.78
N ARG A 234 1.95 10.33 18.49
CA ARG A 234 1.99 10.14 19.93
C ARG A 234 1.21 11.22 20.68
N GLU A 235 1.38 12.48 20.28
CA GLU A 235 0.67 13.64 20.84
C GLU A 235 -0.84 13.56 20.57
N ALA A 236 -1.23 13.30 19.32
CA ALA A 236 -2.63 13.26 18.93
C ALA A 236 -3.41 12.09 19.57
N VAL A 237 -2.76 10.95 19.79
CA VAL A 237 -3.39 9.76 20.39
C VAL A 237 -3.62 9.93 21.90
N GLY A 238 -2.77 10.68 22.61
CA GLY A 238 -2.89 10.83 24.07
C GLY A 238 -2.88 9.47 24.80
N LYS A 239 -3.89 9.20 25.63
CA LYS A 239 -4.13 7.86 26.22
C LYS A 239 -4.98 7.01 25.27
N LEU A 240 -4.61 5.74 25.10
CA LEU A 240 -5.34 4.78 24.28
C LEU A 240 -5.52 3.47 25.06
N PRO A 241 -6.74 3.11 25.49
CA PRO A 241 -6.98 1.84 26.16
C PRO A 241 -6.55 0.66 25.29
N GLY A 242 -5.86 -0.32 25.89
CA GLY A 242 -5.32 -1.47 25.16
C GLY A 242 -3.93 -1.24 24.54
N ALA A 243 -3.33 -0.05 24.70
CA ALA A 243 -2.03 0.28 24.12
C ALA A 243 -1.12 0.97 25.15
N GLU A 244 0.14 0.55 25.16
CA GLU A 244 1.22 1.16 25.93
C GLU A 244 2.23 1.81 24.99
N PHE A 245 2.73 2.99 25.37
CA PHE A 245 3.71 3.73 24.60
C PHE A 245 5.05 3.66 25.32
N GLY A 246 6.06 3.13 24.65
CA GLY A 246 7.42 3.07 25.16
C GLY A 246 8.05 4.45 25.34
N PRO A 247 9.27 4.52 25.92
CA PRO A 247 9.99 5.77 26.07
C PRO A 247 10.31 6.41 24.70
N PRO A 248 10.50 7.74 24.66
CA PRO A 248 10.94 8.43 23.45
C PRO A 248 12.29 7.90 22.98
N ARG A 249 12.43 7.67 21.68
CA ARG A 249 13.70 7.38 21.00
C ARG A 249 14.00 8.53 20.04
N GLU A 250 15.15 9.18 20.22
CA GLU A 250 15.66 10.16 19.25
C GLU A 250 16.39 9.46 18.12
N VAL A 251 16.05 9.81 16.88
CA VAL A 251 16.54 9.18 15.67
C VAL A 251 16.78 10.21 14.57
N GLU A 252 17.81 9.97 13.75
CA GLU A 252 18.06 10.71 12.53
C GLU A 252 17.47 9.95 11.34
N LEU A 253 16.63 10.62 10.54
CA LEU A 253 15.95 9.99 9.42
C LEU A 253 16.57 10.42 8.09
N LYS A 254 17.05 9.46 7.31
CA LYS A 254 17.70 9.72 6.02
C LYS A 254 16.85 10.62 5.11
N GLY A 255 17.40 11.76 4.72
CA GLY A 255 16.77 12.72 3.81
C GLY A 255 15.78 13.67 4.48
N LEU A 256 15.69 13.63 5.81
CA LEU A 256 14.96 14.59 6.63
C LEU A 256 15.97 15.33 7.51
N GLN A 257 15.70 16.61 7.78
CA GLN A 257 16.61 17.45 8.57
C GLN A 257 16.28 17.36 10.05
N GLY A 258 17.31 17.16 10.86
CA GLY A 258 17.24 17.20 12.32
C GLY A 258 16.88 15.87 12.97
N SER A 259 16.97 15.84 14.29
CA SER A 259 16.54 14.71 15.11
C SER A 259 15.02 14.65 15.17
N HIS A 260 14.50 13.43 15.19
CA HIS A 260 13.09 13.12 15.28
C HIS A 260 12.83 12.18 16.45
N THR A 261 11.71 12.36 17.14
CA THR A 261 11.33 11.48 18.24
C THR A 261 10.28 10.46 17.78
N VAL A 262 10.53 9.20 18.12
CA VAL A 262 9.65 8.07 17.82
C VAL A 262 9.36 7.25 19.06
N TYR A 263 8.24 6.52 19.06
CA TYR A 263 7.75 5.75 20.20
C TYR A 263 7.33 4.36 19.76
N ALA A 264 7.80 3.33 20.49
CA ALA A 264 7.23 1.98 20.34
C ALA A 264 5.82 1.95 20.89
N VAL A 265 4.96 1.13 20.30
CA VAL A 265 3.63 0.83 20.82
C VAL A 265 3.47 -0.68 20.99
N SER A 266 3.08 -1.10 22.19
CA SER A 266 2.74 -2.49 22.51
C SER A 266 1.28 -2.59 22.94
N ALA A 267 0.71 -3.80 22.84
CA ALA A 267 -0.58 -4.07 23.45
C ALA A 267 -0.41 -4.10 24.98
N SER A 268 -1.33 -3.48 25.71
CA SER A 268 -1.34 -3.58 27.19
C SER A 268 -1.95 -4.92 27.60
N ASP A 269 -1.32 -5.65 28.52
CA ASP A 269 -1.84 -6.92 29.06
C ASP A 269 -3.07 -6.75 29.97
N SER A 270 -3.45 -5.50 30.29
CA SER A 270 -4.64 -5.24 31.10
C SER A 270 -5.92 -5.43 30.29
N PRO A 271 -6.84 -6.32 30.68
CA PRO A 271 -8.15 -6.40 30.06
C PRO A 271 -8.84 -5.05 30.21
N ALA A 272 -9.27 -4.47 29.10
CA ALA A 272 -10.10 -3.28 29.11
C ALA A 272 -11.31 -3.57 30.01
N LEU A 273 -11.44 -2.81 31.11
CA LEU A 273 -12.61 -2.86 31.98
C LEU A 273 -13.86 -2.71 31.12
N GLU A 274 -14.58 -3.82 30.91
CA GLU A 274 -15.95 -3.82 30.41
C GLU A 274 -16.79 -3.00 31.40
N SER A 275 -17.11 -1.78 30.99
CA SER A 275 -18.38 -1.09 31.26
C SER A 275 -19.02 -1.35 32.63
N ALA A 276 -18.48 -0.73 33.66
CA ALA A 276 -19.25 -0.40 34.86
C ALA A 276 -20.09 0.86 34.57
N GLU A 277 -21.21 0.72 33.87
CA GLU A 277 -22.28 1.73 33.80
C GLU A 277 -23.59 1.09 33.29
N ASP A 278 -24.19 0.22 34.11
CA ASP A 278 -25.63 -0.03 34.09
C ASP A 278 -26.14 -0.35 35.50
N GLN A 279 -26.07 0.64 36.39
CA GLN A 279 -26.89 0.73 37.60
C GLN A 279 -27.27 2.18 37.85
N SER A 280 -28.25 2.68 37.10
CA SER A 280 -29.09 3.79 37.56
C SER A 280 -30.40 3.78 36.76
N GLY A 281 -31.43 3.14 37.32
CA GLY A 281 -32.75 3.22 36.69
C GLY A 281 -33.81 2.19 37.10
N ARG A 282 -33.85 1.74 38.37
CA ARG A 282 -35.08 1.19 38.97
C ARG A 282 -35.14 1.54 40.45
N ALA A 283 -35.71 2.70 40.73
CA ALA A 283 -36.49 2.97 41.93
C ALA A 283 -37.95 3.08 41.52
#